data_AF-A0A4Q4Z9W8-F1
#
_entry.id   AF-A0A4Q4Z9W8-F1
#
_cell.length_a   1.000
_cell.length_b   1.000
_cell.length_c   1.000
_cell.angle_alpha   90.00
_cell.angle_beta   90.00
_cell.angle_gamma   90.00
#
_symmetry.space_group_name_H-M   'P 1'
#
loop_
_entity.id
_entity.type
_entity.pdbx_description
1 polymer ?
#
loop_
_entity_poly.entity_id
_entity_poly.type
_entity_poly.pdbx_seq_one_letter_code
_entity_poly.pdbx_strand_id
1 'polypeptide(L)'
;MSNPQDNLTDQLTRELHQRGATVEGQPIGLGDVKRQAGRIRRRRSLAAGAAVAAVVAIAVPSFMAAGNLFPDASDKGQVPATNSPNPTQDVTIEPGGTVVLKGDAPQGADPTMEYVDGETLVTSSGNRIPLDASYHYVARVGDELLAVRAGDPGTFVDVLDAEGTVVDTSETMAEAVSSADHTVGAWITPSGAILTRFQGRTVRLNDAGNDGGQAVEILGSGSCLEDEGGCQVFFNRFGEGKPEAADSHGIVDVVPGGFSAVRAVSPEGLVAGQVSPMSGDPGAPACSAVYDLRAGKQLWKTCDYVFEYAGSGFSPDESTIVGYHQDADGAGPRSMVVLDARTGEVRMRFEVEGAETRRPAGSIVDTAWEDDAHLVVKTEGSSADGIPSYNLWRVGLDGSVERVLDHDNTSGGEVQPWVFLD
;
A
#
# COMPACT_ATOMS: atom_id res chain seq x y z
N MET A 1 20.06 0.99 -54.37
CA MET A 1 18.95 1.46 -53.50
C MET A 1 19.33 1.02 -52.10
N SER A 2 19.87 1.95 -51.30
CA SER A 2 20.40 1.67 -49.96
C SER A 2 19.28 1.76 -48.92
N ASN A 3 19.29 0.84 -47.96
CA ASN A 3 18.21 0.60 -47.01
C ASN A 3 18.08 1.79 -46.03
N PRO A 4 16.87 2.34 -45.76
CA PRO A 4 16.69 3.51 -44.89
C PRO A 4 17.21 3.31 -43.45
N GLN A 5 17.27 2.07 -42.98
CA GLN A 5 17.76 1.71 -41.64
C GLN A 5 19.28 1.92 -41.48
N ASP A 6 20.08 1.67 -42.53
CA ASP A 6 21.55 1.84 -42.46
C ASP A 6 21.93 3.32 -42.25
N ASN A 7 21.13 4.24 -42.80
CA ASN A 7 21.37 5.68 -42.66
C ASN A 7 21.09 6.19 -41.23
N LEU A 8 20.18 5.54 -40.50
CA LEU A 8 19.83 5.93 -39.14
C LEU A 8 20.92 5.53 -38.14
N THR A 9 21.48 4.32 -38.28
CA THR A 9 22.58 3.84 -37.43
C THR A 9 23.85 4.66 -37.65
N ASP A 10 24.16 5.04 -38.89
CA ASP A 10 25.31 5.87 -39.22
C ASP A 10 25.18 7.33 -38.76
N GLN A 11 23.95 7.84 -38.63
CA GLN A 11 23.68 9.16 -38.05
C GLN A 11 23.80 9.11 -36.54
N LEU A 12 23.21 8.09 -35.89
CA LEU A 12 23.27 7.94 -34.43
C LEU A 12 24.71 7.76 -33.93
N THR A 13 25.51 6.97 -34.65
CA THR A 13 26.92 6.71 -34.31
C THR A 13 27.76 7.99 -34.45
N ARG A 14 27.50 8.83 -35.46
CA ARG A 14 28.16 10.14 -35.61
C ARG A 14 27.77 11.13 -34.52
N GLU A 15 26.49 11.19 -34.18
CA GLU A 15 25.97 12.09 -33.14
C GLU A 15 26.58 11.74 -31.76
N LEU A 16 26.69 10.45 -31.44
CA LEU A 16 27.30 9.96 -30.20
C LEU A 16 28.80 10.24 -30.15
N HIS A 17 29.53 10.04 -31.24
CA HIS A 17 30.95 10.40 -31.31
C HIS A 17 31.18 11.91 -31.19
N GLN A 18 30.31 12.72 -31.79
CA GLN A 18 30.42 14.18 -31.74
C GLN A 18 30.12 14.73 -30.33
N ARG A 19 29.17 14.13 -29.59
CA ARG A 19 28.89 14.49 -28.19
C ARG A 19 29.94 13.98 -27.21
N GLY A 20 30.57 12.85 -27.50
CA GLY A 20 31.67 12.30 -26.70
C GLY A 20 32.98 13.10 -26.81
N ALA A 21 33.23 13.76 -27.95
CA ALA A 21 34.47 14.50 -28.20
C ALA A 21 34.60 15.80 -27.39
N THR A 22 33.51 16.32 -26.82
CA THR A 22 33.51 17.56 -26.01
C THR A 22 33.63 17.33 -24.50
N VAL A 23 33.74 16.08 -24.05
CA VAL A 23 33.98 15.77 -22.63
C VAL A 23 35.48 15.54 -22.42
N GLU A 24 36.23 16.64 -22.24
CA GLU A 24 37.58 16.57 -21.66
C GLU A 24 37.49 16.19 -20.17
N GLY A 25 37.39 14.88 -19.92
CA GLY A 25 37.47 14.32 -18.58
C GLY A 25 38.91 14.30 -18.09
N GLN A 26 39.26 15.16 -17.14
CA GLN A 26 40.33 14.86 -16.19
C GLN A 26 39.91 13.58 -15.45
N PRO A 27 40.72 12.50 -15.45
CA PRO A 27 40.34 11.27 -14.77
C PRO A 27 40.26 11.56 -13.26
N ILE A 28 39.05 11.50 -12.71
CA ILE A 28 38.82 11.64 -11.27
C ILE A 28 39.44 10.40 -10.62
N GLY A 29 40.65 10.55 -10.10
CA GLY A 29 41.35 9.48 -9.43
C GLY A 29 40.65 9.11 -8.13
N LEU A 30 40.67 7.83 -7.78
CA LEU A 30 40.17 7.30 -6.50
C LEU A 30 40.74 8.04 -5.27
N GLY A 31 41.90 8.70 -5.43
CA GLY A 31 42.54 9.54 -4.41
C GLY A 31 41.79 10.84 -4.11
N ASP A 32 41.11 11.44 -5.08
CA ASP A 32 40.38 12.70 -4.89
C ASP A 32 39.04 12.47 -4.18
N VAL A 33 38.40 11.34 -4.44
CA VAL A 33 37.22 10.87 -3.69
C VAL A 33 37.59 10.59 -2.22
N LYS A 34 38.72 9.91 -1.96
CA LYS A 34 39.19 9.65 -0.58
C LYS A 34 39.56 10.94 0.18
N ARG A 35 40.10 11.94 -0.52
CA ARG A 35 40.47 13.24 0.07
C ARG A 35 39.23 14.06 0.45
N GLN A 36 38.17 13.99 -0.35
CA GLN A 36 36.91 14.67 -0.08
C GLN A 36 36.14 14.00 1.08
N ALA A 37 36.12 12.66 1.14
CA ALA A 37 35.49 11.91 2.23
C ALA A 37 36.16 12.15 3.59
N GLY A 38 37.50 12.25 3.64
CA GLY A 38 38.23 12.53 4.88
C GLY A 38 37.97 13.93 5.45
N ARG A 39 37.66 14.91 4.59
CA ARG A 39 37.40 16.30 4.99
C ARG A 39 36.03 16.48 5.63
N ILE A 40 35.04 15.65 5.25
CA ILE A 40 33.71 15.61 5.87
C ILE A 40 33.77 14.94 7.25
N ARG A 41 34.54 13.84 7.39
CA ARG A 41 34.66 13.11 8.67
C ARG A 41 35.29 13.96 9.78
N ARG A 42 36.27 14.81 9.47
CA ARG A 42 36.89 15.73 10.45
C ARG A 42 35.97 16.87 10.91
N ARG A 43 34.95 17.24 10.14
CA ARG A 43 33.99 18.27 10.57
C ARG A 43 32.96 17.74 11.58
N ARG A 44 32.72 16.43 11.63
CA ARG A 44 31.75 15.82 12.55
C ARG A 44 32.31 15.48 13.94
N SER A 45 33.62 15.53 14.17
CA SER A 45 34.23 15.14 15.45
C SER A 45 34.44 16.28 16.46
N LEU A 46 33.78 17.44 16.31
CA LEU A 46 33.91 18.57 17.25
C LEU A 46 32.59 19.04 17.89
N ALA A 47 31.50 18.28 17.76
CA ALA A 47 30.23 18.58 18.42
C ALA A 47 29.71 17.34 19.17
N ALA A 48 30.35 17.03 20.30
CA ALA A 48 29.83 16.08 21.29
C ALA A 48 29.79 16.82 22.64
N GLY A 49 28.63 17.40 22.95
CA GLY A 49 28.29 18.00 24.24
C GLY A 49 27.18 17.18 24.89
N ALA A 50 27.37 16.85 26.16
CA ALA A 50 26.63 15.87 26.96
C ALA A 50 25.11 16.15 27.10
N ALA A 51 24.32 15.07 27.18
CA ALA A 51 23.01 15.10 27.81
C ALA A 51 22.82 13.85 28.68
N VAL A 52 22.40 14.11 29.92
CA VAL A 52 22.29 13.19 31.06
C VAL A 52 20.94 12.47 31.02
N ALA A 53 20.94 11.17 31.27
CA ALA A 53 19.74 10.36 31.41
C ALA A 53 19.02 10.65 32.74
N ALA A 54 17.72 10.95 32.67
CA ALA A 54 16.82 10.94 33.82
C ALA A 54 15.72 9.90 33.55
N VAL A 55 15.79 8.77 34.27
CA VAL A 55 14.76 7.74 34.29
C VAL A 55 13.70 8.15 35.32
N VAL A 56 12.46 8.37 34.89
CA VAL A 56 11.31 8.54 35.79
C VAL A 56 10.46 7.28 35.69
N ALA A 57 10.43 6.51 36.77
CA ALA A 57 9.54 5.37 36.94
C ALA A 57 8.13 5.88 37.29
N ILE A 58 7.13 5.56 36.47
CA ILE A 58 5.73 5.84 36.78
C ILE A 58 5.16 4.65 37.55
N ALA A 59 4.91 4.87 38.84
CA ALA A 59 4.17 3.98 39.70
C ALA A 59 2.65 4.25 39.52
N VAL A 60 1.90 3.23 39.12
CA VAL A 60 0.43 3.27 39.10
C VAL A 60 -0.08 2.86 40.49
N PRO A 61 -0.86 3.70 41.20
CA PRO A 61 -1.57 3.25 42.39
C PRO A 61 -2.92 2.67 41.99
N SER A 62 -3.05 1.35 42.15
CA SER A 62 -4.33 0.64 42.23
C SER A 62 -5.01 1.00 43.55
N PHE A 63 -6.22 1.55 43.51
CA PHE A 63 -7.09 1.61 44.69
C PHE A 63 -8.45 0.98 44.39
N MET A 64 -8.64 -0.22 44.94
CA MET A 64 -9.95 -0.71 45.36
C MET A 64 -10.17 -0.30 46.82
N ALA A 65 -11.34 0.26 47.15
CA ALA A 65 -11.97 0.06 48.47
C ALA A 65 -13.45 0.44 48.44
N ALA A 66 -14.26 -0.45 49.00
CA ALA A 66 -15.69 -0.35 49.18
C ALA A 66 -16.08 0.35 50.49
N GLY A 67 -17.28 0.96 50.52
CA GLY A 67 -18.21 0.85 51.65
C GLY A 67 -18.23 1.92 52.76
N ASN A 68 -19.29 2.74 52.69
CA ASN A 68 -20.33 2.97 53.74
C ASN A 68 -20.24 4.15 54.76
N LEU A 69 -21.45 4.71 55.01
CA LEU A 69 -22.00 5.40 56.23
C LEU A 69 -22.09 6.95 56.28
N PHE A 70 -23.30 7.45 55.97
CA PHE A 70 -24.11 8.55 56.56
C PHE A 70 -23.58 10.01 56.75
N PRO A 71 -24.50 11.01 56.80
CA PRO A 71 -24.26 12.40 56.40
C PRO A 71 -24.15 13.36 57.60
N ASP A 72 -23.51 14.53 57.41
CA ASP A 72 -24.11 15.82 57.77
C ASP A 72 -23.24 17.04 57.42
N ALA A 73 -23.95 18.17 57.29
CA ALA A 73 -23.52 19.55 57.48
C ALA A 73 -22.66 20.26 56.40
N SER A 74 -23.40 20.97 55.54
CA SER A 74 -23.22 22.40 55.19
C SER A 74 -21.80 23.00 55.21
N ASP A 75 -21.28 23.33 54.03
CA ASP A 75 -20.51 24.57 53.85
C ASP A 75 -20.63 25.13 52.43
N LYS A 76 -20.66 26.45 52.32
CA LYS A 76 -20.85 27.22 51.10
C LYS A 76 -19.56 27.24 50.28
N GLY A 77 -19.53 26.54 49.16
CA GLY A 77 -18.43 26.56 48.18
C GLY A 77 -18.86 27.19 46.85
N GLN A 78 -18.03 28.11 46.35
CA GLN A 78 -18.12 28.73 45.02
C GLN A 78 -18.34 27.69 43.90
N VAL A 79 -19.24 28.01 42.98
CA VAL A 79 -19.43 27.25 41.73
C VAL A 79 -18.19 27.45 40.84
N PRO A 80 -17.44 26.40 40.48
CA PRO A 80 -16.40 26.52 39.48
C PRO A 80 -17.05 26.75 38.11
N ALA A 81 -16.50 27.68 37.32
CA ALA A 81 -16.87 27.84 35.93
C ALA A 81 -16.63 26.52 35.19
N THR A 82 -17.71 25.88 34.75
CA THR A 82 -17.64 24.76 33.82
C THR A 82 -17.32 25.32 32.44
N ASN A 83 -16.08 25.09 31.99
CA ASN A 83 -15.75 25.16 30.57
C ASN A 83 -16.59 24.08 29.88
N SER A 84 -17.68 24.48 29.24
CA SER A 84 -18.44 23.62 28.36
C SER A 84 -17.57 23.32 27.13
N PRO A 85 -17.44 22.05 26.70
CA PRO A 85 -16.76 21.75 25.45
C PRO A 85 -17.49 22.49 24.33
N ASN A 86 -16.73 23.23 23.53
CA ASN A 86 -17.20 23.83 22.31
C ASN A 86 -17.82 22.71 21.44
N PRO A 87 -19.04 22.85 20.91
CA PRO A 87 -19.61 21.82 20.06
C PRO A 87 -18.68 21.60 18.86
N THR A 88 -18.25 20.36 18.68
CA THR A 88 -17.65 19.87 17.44
C THR A 88 -18.54 20.37 16.31
N GLN A 89 -18.01 21.23 15.45
CA GLN A 89 -18.73 21.60 14.24
C GLN A 89 -18.86 20.31 13.44
N ASP A 90 -20.10 19.85 13.23
CA ASP A 90 -20.41 18.86 12.21
C ASP A 90 -19.97 19.45 10.87
N VAL A 91 -18.78 19.09 10.43
CA VAL A 91 -18.31 19.39 9.07
C VAL A 91 -19.14 18.49 8.17
N THR A 92 -20.24 19.01 7.65
CA THR A 92 -20.98 18.33 6.58
C THR A 92 -20.14 18.45 5.32
N ILE A 93 -19.39 17.41 4.97
CA ILE A 93 -18.73 17.35 3.67
C ILE A 93 -19.82 17.17 2.60
N GLU A 94 -19.90 18.13 1.68
CA GLU A 94 -20.73 17.97 0.49
C GLU A 94 -20.25 16.74 -0.30
N PRO A 95 -21.16 15.91 -0.84
CA PRO A 95 -20.77 14.78 -1.69
C PRO A 95 -19.76 15.22 -2.77
N GLY A 96 -18.61 14.56 -2.80
CA GLY A 96 -17.50 14.90 -3.68
C GLY A 96 -16.59 16.04 -3.20
N GLY A 97 -16.70 16.46 -1.94
CA GLY A 97 -15.80 17.41 -1.31
C GLY A 97 -14.35 16.91 -1.25
N THR A 98 -13.42 17.85 -1.20
CA THR A 98 -11.98 17.59 -1.09
C THR A 98 -11.54 17.72 0.37
N VAL A 99 -10.89 16.67 0.84
CA VAL A 99 -10.22 16.59 2.14
C VAL A 99 -8.72 16.75 1.93
N VAL A 100 -8.08 17.60 2.72
CA VAL A 100 -6.64 17.86 2.62
C VAL A 100 -5.93 17.21 3.80
N LEU A 101 -4.94 16.36 3.50
CA LEU A 101 -4.07 15.72 4.49
C LEU A 101 -3.01 16.74 4.94
N LYS A 102 -3.20 17.32 6.12
CA LYS A 102 -2.35 18.40 6.66
C LYS A 102 -1.51 17.93 7.83
N GLY A 103 -0.30 18.47 7.94
CA GLY A 103 0.64 18.16 9.02
C GLY A 103 0.12 18.44 10.44
N ASP A 104 -0.93 19.25 10.58
CA ASP A 104 -1.57 19.63 11.84
C ASP A 104 -2.86 18.85 12.18
N ALA A 105 -3.18 17.79 11.42
CA ALA A 105 -4.31 16.93 11.76
C ALA A 105 -4.16 16.34 13.19
N PRO A 106 -5.27 16.13 13.91
CA PRO A 106 -5.22 15.51 15.23
C PRO A 106 -4.55 14.13 15.18
N GLN A 107 -3.84 13.79 16.26
CA GLN A 107 -3.29 12.45 16.42
C GLN A 107 -4.42 11.48 16.76
N GLY A 108 -4.59 10.45 15.93
CA GLY A 108 -5.52 9.35 16.15
C GLY A 108 -4.88 8.22 16.95
N ALA A 109 -5.69 7.21 17.30
CA ALA A 109 -5.17 5.93 17.78
C ALA A 109 -4.47 5.16 16.64
N ASP A 110 -3.58 4.24 17.01
CA ASP A 110 -2.94 3.31 16.07
C ASP A 110 -4.00 2.60 15.18
N PRO A 111 -3.62 2.14 13.97
CA PRO A 111 -4.50 1.34 13.14
C PRO A 111 -5.03 0.12 13.88
N THR A 112 -6.32 -0.15 13.70
CA THR A 112 -7.01 -1.34 14.24
C THR A 112 -6.77 -2.58 13.39
N MET A 113 -6.36 -2.38 12.13
CA MET A 113 -5.92 -3.42 11.23
C MET A 113 -4.49 -3.87 11.53
N GLU A 114 -4.15 -5.06 11.06
CA GLU A 114 -2.80 -5.60 11.17
C GLU A 114 -1.85 -4.95 10.17
N TYR A 115 -0.59 -4.79 10.56
CA TYR A 115 0.45 -4.26 9.69
C TYR A 115 1.86 -4.70 10.09
N VAL A 116 2.80 -4.65 9.15
CA VAL A 116 4.23 -4.88 9.40
C VAL A 116 4.99 -3.56 9.49
N ASP A 117 5.61 -3.32 10.64
CA ASP A 117 6.50 -2.20 10.93
C ASP A 117 7.95 -2.69 10.94
N GLY A 118 8.56 -2.72 9.75
CA GLY A 118 9.89 -3.28 9.52
C GLY A 118 9.97 -4.78 9.77
N GLU A 119 10.68 -5.19 10.81
CA GLU A 119 10.80 -6.59 11.23
C GLU A 119 9.85 -6.92 12.40
N THR A 120 8.70 -6.24 12.48
CA THR A 120 7.70 -6.46 13.52
C THR A 120 6.31 -6.48 12.93
N LEU A 121 5.59 -7.57 13.11
CA LEU A 121 4.15 -7.62 12.88
C LEU A 121 3.43 -6.99 14.07
N VAL A 122 2.55 -6.04 13.80
CA VAL A 122 1.59 -5.49 14.76
C VAL A 122 0.23 -6.08 14.46
N THR A 123 -0.27 -6.92 15.37
CA THR A 123 -1.60 -7.54 15.27
C THR A 123 -2.71 -6.53 15.57
N SER A 124 -3.96 -6.87 15.26
CA SER A 124 -5.13 -6.00 15.44
C SER A 124 -5.44 -5.74 16.91
N SER A 125 -4.98 -6.63 17.80
CA SER A 125 -5.02 -6.42 19.25
C SER A 125 -3.83 -5.60 19.80
N GLY A 126 -2.92 -5.13 18.93
CA GLY A 126 -1.73 -4.37 19.29
C GLY A 126 -0.54 -5.21 19.78
N ASN A 127 -0.61 -6.55 19.72
CA ASN A 127 0.55 -7.39 20.03
C ASN A 127 1.63 -7.20 18.97
N ARG A 128 2.89 -7.17 19.41
CA ARG A 128 4.07 -7.02 18.56
C ARG A 128 4.82 -8.34 18.48
N ILE A 129 4.92 -8.89 17.28
CA ILE A 129 5.56 -10.17 17.00
C ILE A 129 6.82 -9.89 16.18
N PRO A 130 8.02 -10.23 16.68
CA PRO A 130 9.26 -10.04 15.93
C PRO A 130 9.29 -10.99 14.73
N LEU A 131 9.81 -10.49 13.60
CA LEU A 131 9.96 -11.24 12.36
C LEU A 131 11.44 -11.44 12.05
N ASP A 132 11.78 -12.55 11.39
CA ASP A 132 13.15 -12.87 11.01
C ASP A 132 13.65 -12.09 9.78
N ALA A 133 12.76 -11.36 9.11
CA ALA A 133 13.06 -10.57 7.93
C ALA A 133 12.10 -9.37 7.80
N SER A 134 12.50 -8.40 6.96
CA SER A 134 11.61 -7.34 6.50
C SER A 134 10.78 -7.85 5.31
N TYR A 135 9.47 -7.63 5.37
CA TYR A 135 8.53 -7.99 4.31
C TYR A 135 7.96 -6.73 3.67
N HIS A 136 7.68 -6.78 2.37
CA HIS A 136 7.10 -5.66 1.62
C HIS A 136 5.64 -5.91 1.22
N TYR A 137 5.12 -7.12 1.46
CA TYR A 137 3.72 -7.46 1.29
C TYR A 137 3.34 -8.56 2.30
N VAL A 138 2.12 -8.53 2.83
CA VAL A 138 1.58 -9.55 3.74
C VAL A 138 0.10 -9.79 3.47
N ALA A 139 -0.32 -11.05 3.50
CA ALA A 139 -1.73 -11.44 3.40
C ALA A 139 -2.06 -12.52 4.43
N ARG A 140 -3.24 -12.46 5.05
CA ARG A 140 -3.64 -13.43 6.10
C ARG A 140 -4.28 -14.68 5.52
N VAL A 141 -3.91 -15.85 6.03
CA VAL A 141 -4.53 -17.14 5.68
C VAL A 141 -4.73 -17.97 6.94
N GLY A 142 -5.90 -17.85 7.56
CA GLY A 142 -6.24 -18.44 8.85
C GLY A 142 -5.37 -17.87 9.96
N ASP A 143 -4.68 -18.76 10.65
CA ASP A 143 -3.72 -18.42 11.69
C ASP A 143 -2.30 -18.14 11.13
N GLU A 144 -2.13 -18.20 9.81
CA GLU A 144 -0.84 -18.02 9.12
C GLU A 144 -0.82 -16.71 8.31
N LEU A 145 0.39 -16.30 7.91
CA LEU A 145 0.61 -15.18 7.00
C LEU A 145 1.37 -15.64 5.76
N LEU A 146 0.99 -15.12 4.60
CA LEU A 146 1.79 -15.14 3.38
C LEU A 146 2.57 -13.84 3.31
N ALA A 147 3.87 -13.87 3.56
CA ALA A 147 4.71 -12.69 3.67
C ALA A 147 5.75 -12.66 2.54
N VAL A 148 5.77 -11.58 1.76
CA VAL A 148 6.63 -11.45 0.59
C VAL A 148 7.88 -10.63 0.93
N ARG A 149 9.05 -11.18 0.62
CA ARG A 149 10.34 -10.50 0.79
C ARG A 149 11.21 -10.60 -0.45
N ALA A 150 12.04 -9.59 -0.64
CA ALA A 150 13.15 -9.67 -1.59
C ALA A 150 14.28 -10.51 -0.97
N GLY A 151 14.97 -11.26 -1.80
CA GLY A 151 16.16 -12.04 -1.44
C GLY A 151 17.15 -12.11 -2.60
N ASP A 152 18.30 -12.73 -2.36
CA ASP A 152 19.32 -12.94 -3.39
C ASP A 152 19.37 -14.41 -3.81
N PRO A 153 19.05 -14.79 -5.07
CA PRO A 153 18.50 -13.98 -6.16
C PRO A 153 16.98 -14.22 -6.34
N GLY A 154 16.12 -13.31 -5.89
CA GLY A 154 14.69 -13.37 -6.25
C GLY A 154 13.73 -12.81 -5.21
N THR A 155 12.44 -13.09 -5.40
CA THR A 155 11.36 -12.75 -4.47
C THR A 155 10.77 -14.03 -3.90
N PHE A 156 10.45 -14.04 -2.62
CA PHE A 156 9.97 -15.22 -1.91
C PHE A 156 8.68 -14.89 -1.16
N VAL A 157 7.73 -15.83 -1.20
CA VAL A 157 6.64 -15.90 -0.21
C VAL A 157 7.12 -16.84 0.90
N ASP A 158 7.29 -16.29 2.09
CA ASP A 158 7.41 -17.07 3.31
C ASP A 158 6.02 -17.25 3.91
N VAL A 159 5.72 -18.47 4.34
CA VAL A 159 4.56 -18.73 5.19
C VAL A 159 5.01 -18.61 6.63
N LEU A 160 4.37 -17.70 7.37
CA LEU A 160 4.63 -17.48 8.79
C LEU A 160 3.51 -18.11 9.62
N ASP A 161 3.88 -18.77 10.70
CA ASP A 161 2.91 -19.19 11.73
C ASP A 161 2.45 -18.01 12.60
N ALA A 162 1.57 -18.28 13.56
CA ALA A 162 1.01 -17.27 14.47
C ALA A 162 2.08 -16.59 15.35
N GLU A 163 3.25 -17.19 15.50
CA GLU A 163 4.39 -16.64 16.23
C GLU A 163 5.38 -15.87 15.33
N GLY A 164 5.10 -15.75 14.03
CA GLY A 164 5.95 -15.07 13.05
C GLY A 164 7.13 -15.92 12.56
N THR A 165 7.14 -17.22 12.84
CA THR A 165 8.19 -18.15 12.41
C THR A 165 7.92 -18.65 11.00
N VAL A 166 8.94 -18.66 10.15
CA VAL A 166 8.85 -19.21 8.79
C VAL A 166 8.68 -20.73 8.83
N VAL A 167 7.55 -21.24 8.35
CA VAL A 167 7.25 -22.68 8.28
C VAL A 167 7.33 -23.26 6.87
N ASP A 168 7.25 -22.40 5.84
CA ASP A 168 7.40 -22.76 4.43
C ASP A 168 7.94 -21.56 3.65
N THR A 169 8.64 -21.82 2.54
CA THR A 169 9.17 -20.77 1.65
C THR A 169 9.02 -21.21 0.21
N SER A 170 8.47 -20.33 -0.63
CA SER A 170 8.33 -20.54 -2.07
C SER A 170 8.81 -19.33 -2.85
N GLU A 171 9.36 -19.55 -4.04
CA GLU A 171 9.66 -18.44 -4.96
C GLU A 171 8.36 -17.84 -5.51
N THR A 172 8.37 -16.53 -5.68
CA THR A 172 7.33 -15.75 -6.36
C THR A 172 7.98 -14.67 -7.22
N MET A 173 7.19 -14.04 -8.07
CA MET A 173 7.62 -12.82 -8.78
C MET A 173 6.88 -11.57 -8.30
N ALA A 174 5.82 -11.74 -7.52
CA ALA A 174 4.95 -10.65 -7.09
C ALA A 174 4.30 -10.98 -5.72
N GLU A 175 3.26 -10.21 -5.41
CA GLU A 175 2.46 -10.29 -4.19
C GLU A 175 1.74 -11.64 -4.04
N ALA A 176 1.36 -11.95 -2.79
CA ALA A 176 0.39 -13.00 -2.48
C ALA A 176 -0.99 -12.36 -2.29
N VAL A 177 -2.08 -13.11 -2.28
CA VAL A 177 -3.42 -12.55 -2.03
C VAL A 177 -4.18 -13.44 -1.05
N SER A 178 -5.12 -12.88 -0.30
CA SER A 178 -6.02 -13.64 0.58
C SER A 178 -7.48 -13.46 0.15
N SER A 179 -8.32 -14.44 0.50
CA SER A 179 -9.76 -14.30 0.36
C SER A 179 -10.28 -13.31 1.41
N ALA A 180 -11.43 -12.68 1.15
CA ALA A 180 -12.03 -11.70 2.08
C ALA A 180 -12.31 -12.25 3.49
N ASP A 181 -12.46 -13.56 3.66
CA ASP A 181 -12.60 -14.22 4.97
C ASP A 181 -11.27 -14.75 5.54
N HIS A 182 -10.18 -14.45 4.84
CA HIS A 182 -8.80 -14.86 5.08
C HIS A 182 -8.63 -16.37 5.26
N THR A 183 -9.46 -17.22 4.65
CA THR A 183 -9.34 -18.67 4.82
C THR A 183 -8.51 -19.36 3.74
N VAL A 184 -8.33 -18.69 2.60
CA VAL A 184 -7.55 -19.17 1.46
C VAL A 184 -6.65 -18.04 0.97
N GLY A 185 -5.42 -18.35 0.57
CA GLY A 185 -4.55 -17.41 -0.13
C GLY A 185 -3.95 -18.01 -1.38
N ALA A 186 -3.36 -17.16 -2.23
CA ALA A 186 -2.73 -17.57 -3.47
C ALA A 186 -1.50 -16.73 -3.83
N TRP A 187 -0.61 -17.31 -4.62
CA TRP A 187 0.49 -16.62 -5.28
C TRP A 187 0.91 -17.37 -6.54
N ILE A 188 1.77 -16.75 -7.36
CA ILE A 188 2.24 -17.34 -8.63
C ILE A 188 3.76 -17.44 -8.60
N THR A 189 4.28 -18.64 -8.89
CA THR A 189 5.73 -18.88 -8.96
C THR A 189 6.34 -18.31 -10.23
N PRO A 190 7.68 -18.15 -10.30
CA PRO A 190 8.38 -17.77 -11.53
C PRO A 190 8.12 -18.70 -12.73
N SER A 191 7.76 -19.96 -12.47
CA SER A 191 7.40 -20.93 -13.51
C SER A 191 5.96 -20.84 -13.99
N GLY A 192 5.15 -19.95 -13.41
CA GLY A 192 3.73 -19.81 -13.71
C GLY A 192 2.82 -20.73 -12.90
N ALA A 193 3.32 -21.54 -11.98
CA ALA A 193 2.44 -22.35 -11.13
C ALA A 193 1.61 -21.45 -10.22
N ILE A 194 0.28 -21.56 -10.32
CA ILE A 194 -0.64 -20.88 -9.40
C ILE A 194 -0.77 -21.78 -8.17
N LEU A 195 -0.25 -21.30 -7.05
CA LEU A 195 -0.29 -21.99 -5.76
C LEU A 195 -1.37 -21.37 -4.89
N THR A 196 -2.05 -22.22 -4.12
CA THR A 196 -3.05 -21.83 -3.13
C THR A 196 -2.67 -22.39 -1.77
N ARG A 197 -2.97 -21.66 -0.71
CA ARG A 197 -2.78 -22.11 0.67
C ARG A 197 -4.08 -22.01 1.45
N PHE A 198 -4.39 -23.07 2.18
CA PHE A 198 -5.54 -23.16 3.07
C PHE A 198 -5.33 -24.33 4.03
N GLN A 199 -5.83 -24.24 5.25
CA GLN A 199 -5.77 -25.33 6.23
C GLN A 199 -4.35 -25.90 6.45
N GLY A 200 -3.32 -25.04 6.42
CA GLY A 200 -1.91 -25.41 6.60
C GLY A 200 -1.28 -26.21 5.46
N ARG A 201 -1.93 -26.31 4.29
CA ARG A 201 -1.39 -26.99 3.10
C ARG A 201 -1.27 -26.04 1.90
N THR A 202 -0.21 -26.24 1.12
CA THR A 202 0.00 -25.59 -0.18
C THR A 202 -0.42 -26.56 -1.29
N VAL A 203 -1.33 -26.14 -2.17
CA VAL A 203 -1.86 -26.93 -3.29
C VAL A 203 -1.70 -26.15 -4.58
N ARG A 204 -1.23 -26.82 -5.63
CA ARG A 204 -1.19 -26.23 -6.97
C ARG A 204 -2.59 -26.23 -7.57
N LEU A 205 -3.08 -25.05 -7.91
CA LEU A 205 -4.39 -24.84 -8.55
C LEU A 205 -4.30 -25.05 -10.06
N ASN A 206 -3.41 -24.31 -10.72
CA ASN A 206 -3.29 -24.31 -12.19
C ASN A 206 -1.90 -23.81 -12.66
N ASP A 207 -1.80 -23.37 -13.91
CA ASP A 207 -0.63 -22.73 -14.51
C ASP A 207 -1.06 -21.44 -15.24
N ALA A 208 -0.39 -20.33 -14.96
CA ALA A 208 -0.54 -19.03 -15.63
C ALA A 208 0.20 -18.97 -16.99
N GLY A 209 0.94 -20.03 -17.33
CA GLY A 209 1.83 -20.10 -18.48
C GLY A 209 3.28 -19.77 -18.12
N ASN A 210 4.20 -20.04 -19.05
CA ASN A 210 5.65 -19.93 -18.80
C ASN A 210 6.16 -18.52 -18.50
N ASP A 211 5.37 -17.48 -18.80
CA ASP A 211 5.72 -16.08 -18.54
C ASP A 211 5.37 -15.65 -17.10
N GLY A 212 4.68 -16.53 -16.35
CA GLY A 212 4.17 -16.30 -15.00
C GLY A 212 3.18 -15.14 -14.91
N GLY A 213 3.06 -14.55 -13.73
CA GLY A 213 2.13 -13.47 -13.48
C GLY A 213 2.09 -13.02 -12.02
N GLN A 214 1.13 -12.15 -11.73
CA GLN A 214 0.82 -11.64 -10.40
C GLN A 214 -0.61 -12.05 -10.04
N ALA A 215 -0.77 -12.73 -8.91
CA ALA A 215 -2.10 -12.94 -8.33
C ALA A 215 -2.64 -11.57 -7.89
N VAL A 216 -3.90 -11.31 -8.22
CA VAL A 216 -4.58 -10.04 -7.96
C VAL A 216 -5.64 -10.22 -6.89
N GLU A 217 -6.39 -11.31 -6.94
CA GLU A 217 -7.48 -11.57 -6.03
C GLU A 217 -7.79 -13.07 -5.97
N ILE A 218 -8.32 -13.54 -4.84
CA ILE A 218 -8.83 -14.90 -4.71
C ILE A 218 -10.25 -14.91 -4.13
N LEU A 219 -11.18 -15.43 -4.90
CA LEU A 219 -12.54 -15.70 -4.44
C LEU A 219 -12.65 -17.16 -3.99
N GLY A 220 -13.09 -17.37 -2.75
CA GLY A 220 -13.23 -18.70 -2.16
C GLY A 220 -13.35 -18.63 -0.64
N SER A 221 -13.64 -19.77 -0.02
CA SER A 221 -13.72 -19.87 1.45
C SER A 221 -13.40 -21.30 1.91
N GLY A 222 -12.63 -21.42 2.98
CA GLY A 222 -12.27 -22.64 3.69
C GLY A 222 -11.30 -23.57 2.95
N SER A 223 -11.50 -23.78 1.66
CA SER A 223 -10.73 -24.71 0.82
C SER A 223 -10.76 -24.26 -0.64
N CYS A 224 -9.67 -24.52 -1.38
CA CYS A 224 -9.66 -24.37 -2.85
C CYS A 224 -9.76 -25.73 -3.58
N LEU A 225 -10.19 -26.79 -2.90
CA LEU A 225 -10.50 -28.05 -3.58
C LEU A 225 -11.89 -27.99 -4.21
N GLU A 226 -12.01 -28.54 -5.42
CA GLU A 226 -13.26 -28.58 -6.20
C GLU A 226 -14.43 -29.18 -5.40
N ASP A 227 -14.17 -30.24 -4.63
CA ASP A 227 -15.17 -30.96 -3.83
C ASP A 227 -15.47 -30.31 -2.47
N GLU A 228 -14.75 -29.25 -2.10
CA GLU A 228 -14.84 -28.57 -0.80
C GLU A 228 -15.18 -27.07 -0.92
N GLY A 229 -15.84 -26.67 -2.01
CA GLY A 229 -16.32 -25.29 -2.24
C GLY A 229 -15.55 -24.54 -3.33
N GLY A 230 -14.33 -24.97 -3.63
CA GLY A 230 -13.51 -24.43 -4.69
C GLY A 230 -13.04 -22.99 -4.46
N CYS A 231 -12.17 -22.52 -5.33
CA CYS A 231 -11.80 -21.12 -5.40
C CYS A 231 -11.51 -20.69 -6.84
N GLN A 232 -11.38 -19.38 -7.03
CA GLN A 232 -11.00 -18.75 -8.27
C GLN A 232 -9.93 -17.69 -8.00
N VAL A 233 -8.78 -17.82 -8.64
CA VAL A 233 -7.67 -16.86 -8.55
C VAL A 233 -7.66 -16.00 -9.81
N PHE A 234 -7.82 -14.69 -9.63
CA PHE A 234 -7.66 -13.69 -10.68
C PHE A 234 -6.19 -13.26 -10.73
N PHE A 235 -5.65 -13.14 -11.94
CA PHE A 235 -4.24 -12.80 -12.10
C PHE A 235 -3.98 -11.99 -13.37
N ASN A 236 -2.94 -11.15 -13.29
CA ASN A 236 -2.36 -10.46 -14.44
C ASN A 236 -1.16 -11.27 -14.93
N ARG A 237 -1.08 -11.49 -16.24
CA ARG A 237 0.13 -12.05 -16.86
C ARG A 237 1.20 -10.98 -16.99
N PHE A 238 2.45 -11.37 -16.86
CA PHE A 238 3.53 -10.50 -17.30
C PHE A 238 3.62 -10.47 -18.83
N GLY A 239 3.96 -9.30 -19.39
CA GLY A 239 4.02 -9.08 -20.83
C GLY A 239 2.67 -8.69 -21.45
N GLU A 240 2.41 -9.12 -22.69
CA GLU A 240 1.25 -8.68 -23.49
C GLU A 240 -0.04 -9.53 -23.26
N GLY A 241 -0.12 -10.23 -22.13
CA GLY A 241 -1.25 -11.10 -21.80
C GLY A 241 -2.48 -10.33 -21.29
N LYS A 242 -3.67 -10.90 -21.51
CA LYS A 242 -4.89 -10.41 -20.84
C LYS A 242 -4.96 -10.96 -19.42
N PRO A 243 -5.62 -10.25 -18.48
CA PRO A 243 -5.94 -10.81 -17.19
C PRO A 243 -6.81 -12.05 -17.34
N GLU A 244 -6.55 -13.04 -16.51
CA GLU A 244 -7.20 -14.35 -16.52
C GLU A 244 -7.69 -14.70 -15.12
N ALA A 245 -8.59 -15.68 -15.04
CA ALA A 245 -9.04 -16.28 -13.81
C ALA A 245 -8.90 -17.79 -13.93
N ALA A 246 -8.22 -18.42 -12.96
CA ALA A 246 -8.09 -19.85 -12.86
C ALA A 246 -8.96 -20.37 -11.72
N ASP A 247 -9.77 -21.39 -11.96
CA ASP A 247 -10.61 -22.00 -10.93
C ASP A 247 -10.16 -23.41 -10.51
N SER A 248 -10.74 -23.88 -9.41
CA SER A 248 -10.51 -25.22 -8.86
C SER A 248 -10.95 -26.39 -9.75
N HIS A 249 -11.72 -26.15 -10.82
CA HIS A 249 -12.07 -27.16 -11.83
C HIS A 249 -11.00 -27.26 -12.95
N GLY A 250 -9.92 -26.48 -12.84
CA GLY A 250 -8.84 -26.44 -13.81
C GLY A 250 -9.16 -25.56 -15.03
N ILE A 251 -10.23 -24.77 -14.98
CA ILE A 251 -10.59 -23.85 -16.06
C ILE A 251 -9.77 -22.57 -15.91
N VAL A 252 -9.22 -22.08 -17.02
CA VAL A 252 -8.56 -20.77 -17.11
C VAL A 252 -9.26 -19.97 -18.20
N ASP A 253 -9.87 -18.85 -17.81
CA ASP A 253 -10.61 -17.98 -18.71
C ASP A 253 -10.11 -16.54 -18.64
N VAL A 254 -10.21 -15.83 -19.76
CA VAL A 254 -9.91 -14.40 -19.83
C VAL A 254 -11.00 -13.62 -19.07
N VAL A 255 -10.58 -12.70 -18.19
CA VAL A 255 -11.51 -11.86 -17.45
C VAL A 255 -12.26 -10.94 -18.44
N PRO A 256 -13.61 -10.97 -18.46
CA PRO A 256 -14.40 -10.14 -19.37
C PRO A 256 -14.32 -8.66 -18.97
N GLY A 257 -14.72 -7.76 -19.89
CA GLY A 257 -14.66 -6.31 -19.69
C GLY A 257 -13.55 -5.61 -20.48
N GLY A 258 -12.70 -6.36 -21.17
CA GLY A 258 -11.66 -5.80 -22.04
C GLY A 258 -10.52 -5.16 -21.25
N PHE A 259 -10.26 -5.66 -20.04
CA PHE A 259 -9.16 -5.21 -19.20
C PHE A 259 -7.81 -5.57 -19.82
N SER A 260 -6.85 -4.66 -19.68
CA SER A 260 -5.42 -4.93 -19.85
C SER A 260 -4.79 -5.42 -18.55
N ALA A 261 -5.33 -5.00 -17.41
CA ALA A 261 -4.96 -5.47 -16.09
C ALA A 261 -6.16 -5.33 -15.14
N VAL A 262 -6.36 -6.32 -14.28
CA VAL A 262 -7.30 -6.26 -13.16
C VAL A 262 -6.56 -5.79 -11.93
N ARG A 263 -7.20 -4.98 -11.08
CA ARG A 263 -6.65 -4.53 -9.81
C ARG A 263 -7.37 -5.15 -8.61
N ALA A 264 -8.68 -5.30 -8.68
CA ALA A 264 -9.48 -5.81 -7.56
C ALA A 264 -10.69 -6.59 -8.08
N VAL A 265 -11.09 -7.62 -7.33
CA VAL A 265 -12.34 -8.34 -7.58
C VAL A 265 -13.13 -8.50 -6.28
N SER A 266 -14.37 -8.07 -6.28
CA SER A 266 -15.22 -8.16 -5.10
C SER A 266 -15.90 -9.53 -4.99
N PRO A 267 -16.24 -10.01 -3.78
CA PRO A 267 -17.08 -11.19 -3.59
C PRO A 267 -18.44 -11.14 -4.32
N GLU A 268 -19.04 -9.97 -4.53
CA GLU A 268 -20.24 -9.83 -5.38
C GLU A 268 -19.97 -9.92 -6.89
N GLY A 269 -18.71 -10.08 -7.31
CA GLY A 269 -18.31 -10.23 -8.71
C GLY A 269 -18.14 -8.90 -9.44
N LEU A 270 -17.85 -7.81 -8.73
CA LEU A 270 -17.37 -6.59 -9.35
C LEU A 270 -15.88 -6.75 -9.67
N VAL A 271 -15.47 -6.38 -10.87
CA VAL A 271 -14.08 -6.39 -11.31
C VAL A 271 -13.69 -4.96 -11.64
N ALA A 272 -12.64 -4.46 -11.00
CA ALA A 272 -12.06 -3.17 -11.31
C ALA A 272 -10.67 -3.33 -11.90
N GLY A 273 -10.37 -2.52 -12.92
CA GLY A 273 -9.08 -2.59 -13.55
C GLY A 273 -8.89 -1.57 -14.67
N GLN A 274 -7.72 -1.61 -15.27
CA GLN A 274 -7.34 -0.78 -16.41
C GLN A 274 -7.83 -1.42 -17.72
N VAL A 275 -8.38 -0.58 -18.61
CA VAL A 275 -8.86 -0.99 -19.95
C VAL A 275 -8.06 -0.35 -21.09
N SER A 276 -7.17 0.59 -20.79
CA SER A 276 -6.20 1.12 -21.75
C SER A 276 -4.93 0.26 -21.75
N PRO A 277 -4.28 0.00 -22.90
CA PRO A 277 -3.01 -0.71 -22.93
C PRO A 277 -1.96 -0.03 -22.03
N MET A 278 -1.21 -0.80 -21.24
CA MET A 278 -0.10 -0.27 -20.42
C MET A 278 0.98 0.39 -21.28
N SER A 279 1.21 -0.13 -22.50
CA SER A 279 2.16 0.40 -23.48
C SER A 279 1.52 1.34 -24.51
N GLY A 280 0.51 2.12 -24.09
CA GLY A 280 -0.16 3.08 -24.96
C GLY A 280 0.78 4.16 -25.50
N ASP A 281 0.33 4.88 -26.55
CA ASP A 281 1.09 6.01 -27.08
C ASP A 281 1.45 7.00 -25.97
N PRO A 282 2.68 7.55 -25.94
CA PRO A 282 3.04 8.55 -24.95
C PRO A 282 2.02 9.70 -24.89
N GLY A 283 1.41 9.90 -23.72
CA GLY A 283 0.39 10.93 -23.50
C GLY A 283 -1.06 10.49 -23.76
N ALA A 284 -1.32 9.24 -24.15
CA ALA A 284 -2.66 8.68 -24.11
C ALA A 284 -3.09 8.45 -22.65
N PRO A 285 -4.31 8.87 -22.25
CA PRO A 285 -4.77 8.69 -20.87
C PRO A 285 -4.98 7.20 -20.56
N ALA A 286 -4.53 6.79 -19.38
CA ALA A 286 -4.87 5.49 -18.83
C ALA A 286 -6.33 5.53 -18.35
N CYS A 287 -7.14 4.60 -18.85
CA CYS A 287 -8.55 4.52 -18.50
C CYS A 287 -8.81 3.26 -17.68
N SER A 288 -9.70 3.39 -16.70
CA SER A 288 -10.15 2.30 -15.83
C SER A 288 -11.64 2.07 -15.97
N ALA A 289 -12.10 0.88 -15.59
CA ALA A 289 -13.51 0.52 -15.61
C ALA A 289 -13.87 -0.39 -14.44
N VAL A 290 -15.16 -0.43 -14.14
CA VAL A 290 -15.76 -1.47 -13.29
C VAL A 290 -16.70 -2.31 -14.14
N TYR A 291 -16.59 -3.62 -14.02
CA TYR A 291 -17.38 -4.63 -14.71
C TYR A 291 -18.10 -5.51 -13.69
N ASP A 292 -19.35 -5.84 -13.95
CA ASP A 292 -20.14 -6.77 -13.14
C ASP A 292 -20.16 -8.13 -13.85
N LEU A 293 -19.45 -9.11 -13.30
CA LEU A 293 -19.34 -10.47 -13.84
C LEU A 293 -20.70 -11.17 -13.89
N ARG A 294 -21.54 -10.96 -12.88
CA ARG A 294 -22.85 -11.62 -12.76
C ARG A 294 -23.83 -11.04 -13.76
N ALA A 295 -23.82 -9.73 -13.94
CA ALA A 295 -24.65 -9.04 -14.92
C ALA A 295 -24.07 -9.09 -16.35
N GLY A 296 -22.80 -9.50 -16.51
CA GLY A 296 -22.12 -9.58 -17.80
C GLY A 296 -21.99 -8.22 -18.50
N LYS A 297 -21.80 -7.14 -17.75
CA LYS A 297 -21.76 -5.77 -18.32
C LYS A 297 -20.75 -4.87 -17.61
N GLN A 298 -20.16 -3.96 -18.38
CA GLN A 298 -19.41 -2.84 -17.82
C GLN A 298 -20.41 -1.88 -17.16
N LEU A 299 -20.17 -1.53 -15.89
CA LEU A 299 -20.99 -0.58 -15.16
C LEU A 299 -20.65 0.85 -15.58
N TRP A 300 -19.37 1.19 -15.57
CA TRP A 300 -18.85 2.49 -15.96
C TRP A 300 -17.38 2.42 -16.34
N LYS A 301 -16.89 3.49 -16.98
CA LYS A 301 -15.50 3.70 -17.39
C LYS A 301 -15.12 5.15 -17.12
N THR A 302 -13.91 5.36 -16.66
CA THR A 302 -13.31 6.68 -16.48
C THR A 302 -11.92 6.72 -17.10
N CYS A 303 -11.49 7.90 -17.53
CA CYS A 303 -10.11 8.18 -17.91
C CYS A 303 -9.53 9.30 -17.04
N ASP A 304 -10.25 9.74 -16.01
CA ASP A 304 -9.75 10.71 -15.03
C ASP A 304 -9.04 10.00 -13.87
N TYR A 305 -9.43 8.74 -13.63
CA TYR A 305 -8.96 7.95 -12.50
C TYR A 305 -8.36 6.60 -12.91
N VAL A 306 -7.29 6.23 -12.23
CA VAL A 306 -6.58 4.94 -12.38
C VAL A 306 -6.62 4.14 -11.08
N PHE A 307 -6.83 2.82 -11.18
CA PHE A 307 -6.82 1.92 -10.03
C PHE A 307 -5.49 1.23 -9.81
N GLU A 308 -4.59 1.24 -10.81
CA GLU A 308 -3.33 0.47 -10.81
C GLU A 308 -2.47 0.68 -9.55
N TYR A 309 -2.40 1.90 -9.04
CA TYR A 309 -1.56 2.25 -7.88
C TYR A 309 -2.28 2.13 -6.53
N ALA A 310 -3.53 1.69 -6.50
CA ALA A 310 -4.33 1.69 -5.27
C ALA A 310 -4.04 0.44 -4.50
N GLY A 311 -3.33 0.55 -3.37
CA GLY A 311 -3.17 -0.56 -2.45
C GLY A 311 -4.51 -1.22 -2.17
N SER A 312 -5.54 -0.40 -1.92
CA SER A 312 -6.91 -0.85 -1.69
C SER A 312 -7.72 -0.97 -2.98
N GLY A 313 -8.40 -2.10 -3.11
CA GLY A 313 -9.48 -2.29 -4.08
C GLY A 313 -10.81 -1.70 -3.61
N PHE A 314 -11.85 -2.54 -3.64
CA PHE A 314 -13.17 -2.22 -3.14
C PHE A 314 -13.16 -2.06 -1.60
N SER A 315 -14.07 -1.26 -1.06
CA SER A 315 -14.33 -1.27 0.40
C SER A 315 -14.84 -2.65 0.84
N PRO A 316 -14.73 -3.00 2.14
CA PRO A 316 -15.18 -4.32 2.61
C PRO A 316 -16.68 -4.58 2.38
N ASP A 317 -17.52 -3.53 2.42
CA ASP A 317 -18.93 -3.57 2.03
C ASP A 317 -19.20 -3.48 0.51
N GLU A 318 -18.14 -3.41 -0.30
CA GLU A 318 -18.14 -3.32 -1.76
C GLU A 318 -18.87 -2.09 -2.35
N SER A 319 -19.23 -1.12 -1.52
CA SER A 319 -20.00 0.04 -1.94
C SER A 319 -19.14 1.10 -2.64
N THR A 320 -17.84 1.10 -2.36
CA THR A 320 -16.90 2.08 -2.90
C THR A 320 -15.62 1.44 -3.43
N ILE A 321 -14.87 2.21 -4.21
CA ILE A 321 -13.55 1.84 -4.72
C ILE A 321 -12.60 3.03 -4.68
N VAL A 322 -11.33 2.78 -4.40
CA VAL A 322 -10.27 3.78 -4.39
C VAL A 322 -9.59 3.90 -5.76
N GLY A 323 -9.25 5.12 -6.15
CA GLY A 323 -8.40 5.37 -7.31
C GLY A 323 -7.58 6.65 -7.16
N TYR A 324 -6.67 6.89 -8.10
CA TYR A 324 -5.86 8.11 -8.17
C TYR A 324 -6.22 8.93 -9.37
N HIS A 325 -6.00 10.23 -9.29
CA HIS A 325 -6.00 11.06 -10.47
C HIS A 325 -4.84 10.68 -11.39
N GLN A 326 -5.07 10.62 -12.69
CA GLN A 326 -4.03 10.30 -13.69
C GLN A 326 -2.89 11.32 -13.74
N ASP A 327 -3.12 12.53 -13.25
CA ASP A 327 -2.13 13.61 -13.25
C ASP A 327 -1.13 13.40 -12.11
N ALA A 328 -0.07 12.63 -12.38
CA ALA A 328 1.13 12.61 -11.56
C ALA A 328 2.20 13.49 -12.21
N ASP A 329 2.81 14.39 -11.44
CA ASP A 329 3.90 15.27 -11.93
C ASP A 329 5.27 14.55 -11.93
N GLY A 330 5.26 13.22 -11.91
CA GLY A 330 6.42 12.35 -11.81
C GLY A 330 6.85 12.02 -10.37
N ALA A 331 6.27 12.66 -9.35
CA ALA A 331 6.56 12.36 -7.94
C ALA A 331 5.65 11.27 -7.32
N GLY A 332 4.80 10.64 -8.12
CA GLY A 332 3.69 9.79 -7.65
C GLY A 332 2.39 10.59 -7.53
N PRO A 333 1.27 9.92 -7.24
CA PRO A 333 -0.02 10.59 -7.14
C PRO A 333 -0.06 11.47 -5.90
N ARG A 334 -0.57 12.69 -6.04
CA ARG A 334 -0.78 13.64 -4.92
C ARG A 334 -2.23 13.76 -4.50
N SER A 335 -3.12 13.12 -5.23
CA SER A 335 -4.54 13.10 -4.98
C SER A 335 -5.13 11.73 -5.23
N MET A 336 -6.19 11.47 -4.49
CA MET A 336 -6.96 10.24 -4.52
C MET A 336 -8.44 10.55 -4.58
N VAL A 337 -9.20 9.54 -4.98
CA VAL A 337 -10.65 9.59 -5.04
C VAL A 337 -11.24 8.30 -4.46
N VAL A 338 -12.36 8.45 -3.77
CA VAL A 338 -13.27 7.35 -3.44
C VAL A 338 -14.49 7.51 -4.33
N LEU A 339 -14.79 6.47 -5.08
CA LEU A 339 -15.85 6.41 -6.06
C LEU A 339 -16.91 5.42 -5.58
N ASP A 340 -18.18 5.69 -5.89
CA ASP A 340 -19.21 4.67 -5.83
C ASP A 340 -18.86 3.52 -6.78
N ALA A 341 -18.76 2.30 -6.26
CA ALA A 341 -18.30 1.15 -7.03
C ALA A 341 -19.21 0.84 -8.22
N ARG A 342 -20.50 1.19 -8.15
CA ARG A 342 -21.51 0.83 -9.15
C ARG A 342 -21.82 1.94 -10.13
N THR A 343 -21.67 3.20 -9.75
CA THR A 343 -21.99 4.36 -10.61
C THR A 343 -20.76 5.12 -11.09
N GLY A 344 -19.63 5.00 -10.39
CA GLY A 344 -18.43 5.81 -10.64
C GLY A 344 -18.57 7.26 -10.18
N GLU A 345 -19.62 7.59 -9.42
CA GLU A 345 -19.79 8.92 -8.85
C GLU A 345 -18.76 9.15 -7.74
N VAL A 346 -18.13 10.33 -7.76
CA VAL A 346 -17.15 10.70 -6.74
C VAL A 346 -17.84 10.93 -5.42
N ARG A 347 -17.47 10.12 -4.42
CA ARG A 347 -17.93 10.26 -3.03
C ARG A 347 -17.04 11.25 -2.28
N MET A 348 -15.73 11.15 -2.47
CA MET A 348 -14.75 11.96 -1.76
C MET A 348 -13.46 12.10 -2.57
N ARG A 349 -12.75 13.21 -2.36
CA ARG A 349 -11.41 13.45 -2.88
C ARG A 349 -10.44 13.71 -1.75
N PHE A 350 -9.22 13.23 -1.89
CA PHE A 350 -8.12 13.47 -0.96
C PHE A 350 -6.97 14.15 -1.68
N GLU A 351 -6.32 15.10 -1.02
CA GLU A 351 -5.11 15.73 -1.52
C GLU A 351 -4.08 15.86 -0.40
N VAL A 352 -2.82 15.63 -0.73
CA VAL A 352 -1.72 15.92 0.21
C VAL A 352 -1.52 17.44 0.29
N GLU A 353 -1.31 17.97 1.50
CA GLU A 353 -1.06 19.40 1.69
C GLU A 353 0.08 19.90 0.77
N GLY A 354 -0.16 21.03 0.12
CA GLY A 354 0.78 21.63 -0.80
C GLY A 354 0.77 21.00 -2.21
N ALA A 355 -0.14 20.09 -2.53
CA ALA A 355 -0.32 19.53 -3.87
C ALA A 355 -0.45 20.61 -4.97
N GLU A 356 -1.06 21.77 -4.65
CA GLU A 356 -1.16 22.92 -5.55
C GLU A 356 0.17 23.65 -5.78
N THR A 357 1.13 23.51 -4.87
CA THR A 357 2.43 24.17 -4.94
C THR A 357 3.43 23.23 -5.59
N ARG A 358 4.21 23.70 -6.58
CA ARG A 358 5.33 22.92 -7.18
C ARG A 358 6.49 22.62 -6.20
N ARG A 359 6.28 22.75 -4.90
CA ARG A 359 7.21 22.28 -3.87
C ARG A 359 7.04 20.76 -3.75
N PRO A 360 8.01 20.04 -3.19
CA PRO A 360 7.83 18.62 -2.90
C PRO A 360 6.78 18.46 -1.79
N ALA A 361 5.50 18.57 -2.17
CA ALA A 361 4.40 17.98 -1.43
C ALA A 361 4.56 16.47 -1.53
N GLY A 362 4.32 15.77 -0.43
CA GLY A 362 4.42 14.32 -0.40
C GLY A 362 3.53 13.66 -1.45
N SER A 363 3.87 12.43 -1.81
CA SER A 363 3.04 11.56 -2.64
C SER A 363 2.28 10.59 -1.77
N ILE A 364 1.15 10.12 -2.29
CA ILE A 364 0.46 8.97 -1.75
C ILE A 364 1.12 7.74 -2.35
N VAL A 365 1.54 6.81 -1.50
CA VAL A 365 2.29 5.62 -1.92
C VAL A 365 1.54 4.33 -1.67
N ASP A 366 0.57 4.34 -0.74
CA ASP A 366 -0.24 3.16 -0.44
C ASP A 366 -1.53 3.51 0.28
N THR A 367 -2.48 2.59 0.28
CA THR A 367 -3.80 2.72 0.92
C THR A 367 -4.30 1.36 1.39
N ALA A 368 -4.97 1.31 2.54
CA ALA A 368 -5.68 0.12 3.00
C ALA A 368 -7.03 0.49 3.62
N TRP A 369 -8.09 -0.31 3.41
CA TRP A 369 -9.34 -0.14 4.14
C TRP A 369 -9.18 -0.65 5.56
N GLU A 370 -9.47 0.20 6.55
CA GLU A 370 -9.52 -0.22 7.96
C GLU A 370 -10.90 -0.77 8.30
N ASP A 371 -11.94 -0.16 7.74
CA ASP A 371 -13.33 -0.62 7.77
C ASP A 371 -14.12 0.02 6.61
N ASP A 372 -15.45 -0.16 6.60
CA ASP A 372 -16.35 0.37 5.55
C ASP A 372 -16.39 1.91 5.48
N ALA A 373 -15.92 2.60 6.51
CA ALA A 373 -15.99 4.05 6.66
C ALA A 373 -14.63 4.72 6.75
N HIS A 374 -13.53 3.98 6.94
CA HIS A 374 -12.19 4.54 7.14
C HIS A 374 -11.16 3.91 6.21
N LEU A 375 -10.42 4.80 5.54
CA LEU A 375 -9.28 4.44 4.73
C LEU A 375 -8.00 4.89 5.45
N VAL A 376 -7.02 4.01 5.51
CA VAL A 376 -5.66 4.35 5.92
C VAL A 376 -4.87 4.73 4.66
N VAL A 377 -4.26 5.90 4.67
CA VAL A 377 -3.51 6.46 3.54
C VAL A 377 -2.06 6.66 3.96
N LYS A 378 -1.14 5.97 3.28
CA LYS A 378 0.30 6.12 3.47
C LYS A 378 0.84 7.16 2.50
N THR A 379 1.53 8.15 3.05
CA THR A 379 2.18 9.22 2.28
C THR A 379 3.68 9.18 2.48
N GLU A 380 4.41 9.49 1.42
CA GLU A 380 5.86 9.70 1.42
C GLU A 380 6.16 11.17 1.16
N GLY A 381 6.98 11.77 2.02
CA GLY A 381 7.48 13.12 1.88
C GLY A 381 8.99 13.18 1.98
N SER A 382 9.54 14.39 1.91
CA SER A 382 10.94 14.65 2.21
C SER A 382 11.04 15.62 3.38
N SER A 383 11.83 15.28 4.39
CA SER A 383 12.19 16.21 5.44
C SER A 383 13.05 17.36 4.91
N ALA A 384 13.27 18.39 5.73
CA ALA A 384 14.14 19.53 5.37
C ALA A 384 15.57 19.11 4.99
N ASP A 385 16.03 17.96 5.47
CA ASP A 385 17.36 17.40 5.20
C ASP A 385 17.37 16.44 3.99
N GLY A 386 16.24 16.28 3.29
CA GLY A 386 16.09 15.39 2.13
C GLY A 386 16.00 13.92 2.49
N ILE A 387 15.70 13.59 3.75
CA ILE A 387 15.47 12.22 4.21
C ILE A 387 13.99 11.87 3.94
N PRO A 388 13.67 10.71 3.35
CA PRO A 388 12.28 10.25 3.21
C PRO A 388 11.58 10.20 4.57
N SER A 389 10.40 10.78 4.64
CA SER A 389 9.53 10.76 5.82
C SER A 389 8.20 10.12 5.44
N TYR A 390 7.71 9.18 6.23
CA TYR A 390 6.42 8.55 5.96
C TYR A 390 5.40 8.99 7.01
N ASN A 391 4.19 9.26 6.55
CA ASN A 391 3.05 9.52 7.44
C ASN A 391 1.92 8.60 7.07
N LEU A 392 1.23 8.11 8.10
CA LEU A 392 0.03 7.32 7.97
C LEU A 392 -1.15 8.12 8.48
N TRP A 393 -2.18 8.24 7.63
CA TRP A 393 -3.39 9.00 7.90
C TRP A 393 -4.57 8.05 7.95
N ARG A 394 -5.44 8.18 8.95
CA ARG A 394 -6.80 7.62 8.90
C ARG A 394 -7.71 8.68 8.34
N VAL A 395 -8.49 8.32 7.34
CA VAL A 395 -9.41 9.23 6.67
C VAL A 395 -10.80 8.62 6.64
N GLY A 396 -11.74 9.27 7.33
CA GLY A 396 -13.14 8.87 7.31
C GLY A 396 -13.84 9.34 6.04
N LEU A 397 -14.78 8.53 5.54
CA LEU A 397 -15.70 8.93 4.46
C LEU A 397 -16.68 10.04 4.86
N ASP A 398 -16.66 10.44 6.13
CA ASP A 398 -17.31 11.64 6.65
C ASP A 398 -16.45 12.91 6.54
N GLY A 399 -15.17 12.76 6.16
CA GLY A 399 -14.21 13.85 6.03
C GLY A 399 -13.25 14.04 7.17
N SER A 400 -13.37 13.22 8.23
CA SER A 400 -12.42 13.23 9.33
C SER A 400 -11.03 12.81 8.85
N VAL A 401 -10.00 13.44 9.42
CA VAL A 401 -8.60 13.11 9.15
C VAL A 401 -7.87 13.04 10.48
N GLU A 402 -7.19 11.93 10.71
CA GLU A 402 -6.29 11.75 11.84
C GLU A 402 -4.93 11.31 11.32
N ARG A 403 -3.85 11.79 11.95
CA ARG A 403 -2.54 11.17 11.78
C ARG A 403 -2.41 10.03 12.77
N VAL A 404 -2.16 8.82 12.29
CA VAL A 404 -2.12 7.62 13.14
C VAL A 404 -0.70 7.17 13.45
N LEU A 405 0.21 7.21 12.47
CA LEU A 405 1.62 6.87 12.65
C LEU A 405 2.50 7.84 11.86
N ASP A 406 3.70 8.10 12.37
CA ASP A 406 4.75 8.88 11.71
C ASP A 406 6.11 8.17 11.84
N HIS A 407 6.89 8.19 10.75
CA HIS A 407 8.22 7.60 10.71
C HIS A 407 9.22 8.59 10.10
N ASP A 408 10.08 9.12 10.95
CA ASP A 408 11.22 9.93 10.56
C ASP A 408 12.47 9.06 10.47
N ASN A 409 12.95 8.79 9.24
CA ASN A 409 14.13 7.95 8.93
C ASN A 409 15.48 8.55 9.39
N THR A 410 15.50 9.32 10.48
CA THR A 410 16.72 9.92 11.05
C THR A 410 17.78 8.88 11.46
N SER A 411 17.39 7.61 11.59
CA SER A 411 18.26 6.47 11.92
C SER A 411 18.91 5.75 10.72
N GLY A 412 18.53 6.10 9.48
CA GLY A 412 19.20 5.60 8.26
C GLY A 412 18.92 4.14 7.89
N GLY A 413 17.85 3.54 8.41
CA GLY A 413 17.33 2.27 7.90
C GLY A 413 16.46 2.52 6.67
N GLU A 414 16.75 1.85 5.57
CA GLU A 414 15.96 1.87 4.33
C GLU A 414 14.83 0.84 4.43
N VAL A 415 13.97 1.00 5.44
CA VAL A 415 12.85 0.10 5.69
C VAL A 415 11.59 0.81 5.24
N GLN A 416 10.86 0.23 4.28
CA GLN A 416 9.50 0.66 3.94
C GLN A 416 8.64 0.49 5.20
N PRO A 417 8.17 1.59 5.84
CA PRO A 417 7.39 1.45 7.06
C PRO A 417 5.94 1.10 6.70
N TRP A 418 5.33 0.25 7.52
CA TRP A 418 3.92 -0.14 7.46
C TRP A 418 3.50 -0.75 6.13
N VAL A 419 3.49 -2.07 6.11
CA VAL A 419 2.84 -2.90 5.08
C VAL A 419 1.54 -3.41 5.66
N PHE A 420 0.42 -3.05 5.05
CA PHE A 420 -0.90 -3.48 5.49
C PHE A 420 -1.21 -4.89 5.02
N LEU A 421 -2.02 -5.61 5.79
CA LEU A 421 -2.54 -6.91 5.38
C LEU A 421 -3.77 -6.71 4.49
N ASP A 422 -3.74 -7.35 3.32
CA ASP A 422 -4.89 -7.53 2.43
C ASP A 422 -5.75 -8.74 2.83
#